data_AF-A0A1M5A641-F1
#
_entry.id   AF-A0A1M5A641-F1
#
_cell.length_a   1.000
_cell.length_b   1.000
_cell.length_c   1.000
_cell.angle_alpha   90.00
_cell.angle_beta   90.00
_cell.angle_gamma   90.00
#
_symmetry.space_group_name_H-M   'P 1'
#
loop_
_entity.id
_entity.type
_entity.pdbx_description
1 polymer ?
#
loop_
_entity_poly.entity_id
_entity_poly.type
_entity_poly.pdbx_seq_one_letter_code
_entity_poly.pdbx_strand_id
1 'polypeptide(L)' 'MNWTKPWRPLSSPTDGGHGPAGDLEELIQLAKENGVKLVACQMSMDVMGIKPAELIDGVEIGGAAMYLGEAEQSNVNLFI' A
#
# COMPACT_ATOMS: atom_id res chain seq x y z
N MET A 1 -14.95 -25.22 -27.60
CA MET A 1 -14.79 -25.79 -26.24
C MET A 1 -13.55 -26.67 -26.20
N ASN A 2 -12.43 -26.19 -25.63
CA ASN A 2 -11.41 -27.10 -25.08
C ASN A 2 -10.58 -26.37 -24.00
N TRP A 3 -10.96 -26.58 -22.74
CA TRP A 3 -10.44 -25.94 -21.53
C TRP A 3 -9.18 -26.66 -20.98
N THR A 4 -8.25 -27.02 -21.86
CA THR A 4 -7.08 -27.87 -21.54
C THR A 4 -5.75 -27.25 -22.00
N LYS A 5 -5.55 -25.97 -21.68
CA LYS A 5 -4.22 -25.33 -21.72
C LYS A 5 -3.75 -25.15 -20.26
N PRO A 6 -3.21 -26.20 -19.60
CA PRO A 6 -2.60 -26.04 -18.29
C PRO A 6 -1.26 -25.32 -18.49
N TRP A 7 -0.96 -24.33 -17.65
CA TRP A 7 0.39 -23.86 -17.36
C TRP A 7 1.28 -23.61 -18.60
N ARG A 8 1.03 -22.48 -19.27
CA ARG A 8 2.06 -21.86 -20.13
C ARG A 8 3.27 -21.57 -19.21
N PRO A 9 4.49 -22.02 -19.56
CA PRO A 9 5.66 -21.74 -18.75
C PRO A 9 5.87 -20.23 -18.76
N LEU A 10 5.69 -19.65 -17.59
CA LEU A 10 6.17 -18.34 -17.17
C LEU A 10 7.71 -18.45 -17.25
N SER A 11 8.27 -18.27 -18.44
CA SER A 11 9.70 -18.08 -18.70
C SER A 11 9.94 -16.91 -19.66
N SER A 12 9.10 -15.88 -19.53
CA SER A 12 9.33 -14.55 -20.11
C SER A 12 10.19 -13.74 -19.14
N PRO A 13 10.97 -12.74 -19.55
CA PRO A 13 11.75 -11.92 -18.62
C PRO A 13 10.93 -11.11 -17.57
N THR A 14 9.62 -11.34 -17.47
CA THR A 14 8.62 -10.58 -16.68
C THR A 14 8.01 -11.42 -15.55
N ASP A 15 8.69 -12.48 -15.14
CA ASP A 15 8.16 -13.50 -14.22
C ASP A 15 8.57 -13.25 -12.76
N GLY A 16 9.00 -12.02 -12.46
CA GLY A 16 8.82 -11.38 -11.16
C GLY A 16 7.67 -10.37 -11.31
N GLY A 17 6.64 -10.50 -10.47
CA GLY A 17 5.33 -9.86 -10.63
C GLY A 17 5.31 -8.33 -10.58
N HIS A 18 5.86 -7.68 -11.59
CA HIS A 18 5.72 -6.26 -11.86
C HIS A 18 5.10 -6.12 -13.25
N GLY A 19 3.79 -5.84 -13.29
CA GLY A 19 3.13 -5.37 -14.51
C GLY A 19 3.72 -4.02 -14.95
N PRO A 20 3.26 -3.42 -16.06
CA PRO A 20 3.82 -2.16 -16.60
C PRO A 20 3.51 -0.91 -15.74
N ALA A 21 3.27 -1.06 -14.45
CA ALA A 21 3.26 0.01 -13.46
C ALA A 21 4.50 -0.21 -12.60
N GLY A 22 5.32 0.84 -12.44
CA GLY A 22 6.62 0.79 -11.77
C GLY A 22 6.63 0.00 -10.47
N ASP A 23 7.81 -0.50 -10.10
CA ASP A 23 8.03 -1.22 -8.84
C ASP A 23 7.29 -0.54 -7.67
N LEU A 24 6.80 -1.31 -6.70
CA LEU A 24 5.99 -0.81 -5.58
C LEU A 24 6.62 0.42 -4.90
N GLU A 25 7.94 0.40 -4.80
CA GLU A 25 8.78 1.46 -4.26
C GLU A 25 8.66 2.76 -5.07
N GLU A 26 8.60 2.67 -6.40
CA GLU A 26 8.43 3.81 -7.31
C GLU A 26 7.04 4.45 -7.14
N LEU A 27 6.00 3.64 -6.97
CA LEU A 27 4.64 4.12 -6.72
C LEU A 27 4.51 4.81 -5.35
N ILE A 28 5.15 4.26 -4.32
CA ILE A 28 5.17 4.88 -2.98
C ILE A 28 5.92 6.22 -3.04
N GLN A 29 7.03 6.29 -3.76
CA GLN A 29 7.80 7.52 -3.92
C GLN A 29 7.00 8.59 -4.67
N LEU A 30 6.34 8.21 -5.76
CA LEU A 30 5.44 9.10 -6.50
C LEU A 30 4.28 9.59 -5.62
N ALA A 31 3.70 8.73 -4.77
CA ALA A 31 2.65 9.12 -3.85
C ALA A 31 3.13 10.18 -2.83
N LYS A 32 4.35 10.03 -2.30
CA LYS A 32 4.95 11.04 -1.41
C LYS A 32 5.18 12.37 -2.12
N GLU A 33 5.67 12.34 -3.36
CA GLU A 33 5.90 13.55 -4.17
C GLU A 33 4.60 14.30 -4.50
N ASN A 34 3.50 13.57 -4.66
CA ASN A 34 2.17 14.14 -4.83
C ASN A 34 1.54 14.67 -3.52
N GLY A 35 2.28 14.64 -2.40
CA GLY A 35 1.84 15.20 -1.12
C GLY A 35 0.84 14.33 -0.36
N VAL A 36 0.81 13.02 -0.62
CA VAL A 36 -0.03 12.08 0.14
C VAL A 36 0.47 12.02 1.59
N LYS A 37 -0.45 12.19 2.54
CA LYS A 37 -0.17 11.98 3.97
C LYS A 37 -0.23 10.49 4.29
N LEU A 38 0.88 9.95 4.77
CA LEU A 38 0.95 8.56 5.22
C LEU A 38 0.66 8.51 6.72
N VAL A 39 -0.29 7.67 7.14
CA VAL A 39 -0.68 7.53 8.55
C VAL A 39 -0.58 6.07 8.97
N ALA A 40 0.21 5.78 10.01
CA ALA A 40 0.28 4.47 10.64
C ALA A 40 -0.73 4.36 11.78
N CYS A 41 -1.49 3.27 11.79
CA CYS A 41 -2.45 3.00 12.86
C CYS A 41 -1.72 2.57 14.14
N GLN A 42 -1.84 3.36 15.21
CA GLN A 42 -1.19 3.09 16.50
C GLN A 42 -1.54 1.71 17.05
N MET A 43 -2.83 1.33 17.04
CA MET A 43 -3.26 0.02 17.51
C MET A 43 -2.65 -1.12 16.70
N SER A 44 -2.55 -0.96 15.38
CA SER A 44 -1.96 -1.99 14.52
C SER A 44 -0.46 -2.11 14.75
N MET A 45 0.23 -0.99 15.00
CA MET A 45 1.65 -0.98 15.36
C MET A 45 1.90 -1.74 16.66
N ASP A 46 1.08 -1.50 17.69
CA ASP A 46 1.22 -2.16 19.00
C ASP A 46 1.01 -3.68 18.89
N VAL A 47 0.04 -4.12 18.07
CA VAL A 47 -0.22 -5.54 17.82
C VAL A 47 0.95 -6.22 17.09
N MET A 48 1.54 -5.52 16.11
CA MET A 48 2.68 -6.05 15.34
C MET A 48 4.03 -5.84 16.03
N GLY A 49 4.08 -5.07 17.12
CA GLY A 49 5.32 -4.74 17.84
C GLY A 49 6.27 -3.81 17.07
N ILE A 50 5.76 -3.06 16.08
CA ILE A 50 6.57 -2.20 15.21
C ILE A 50 6.82 -0.86 15.91
N LYS A 51 8.09 -0.45 15.97
CA LYS A 51 8.47 0.84 16.57
C LYS A 51 8.35 1.95 15.53
N PRO A 52 8.01 3.19 15.95
CA PRO A 52 7.99 4.35 15.07
C PRO A 52 9.31 4.60 14.32
N ALA A 53 10.45 4.22 14.91
CA ALA A 53 11.77 4.38 14.31
C ALA A 53 12.06 3.43 13.13
N GLU A 54 11.22 2.42 12.91
CA GLU A 54 11.31 1.48 11.79
C GLU A 54 10.39 1.89 10.63
N LEU A 55 9.57 2.93 10.85
CA LEU A 55 8.68 3.46 9.83
C LEU A 55 9.45 4.35 8.86
N ILE A 56 8.88 4.47 7.66
CA ILE A 56 9.35 5.37 6.62
C ILE A 56 9.22 6.82 7.11
N ASP A 57 10.20 7.66 6.78
CA ASP A 57 10.16 9.08 7.12
C ASP A 57 8.93 9.78 6.52
N GLY A 58 8.25 10.58 7.35
CA GLY A 58 7.04 11.31 6.97
C GLY A 58 5.73 10.60 7.25
N VAL A 59 5.75 9.46 7.97
CA VAL A 59 4.55 8.78 8.45
C VAL A 59 4.09 9.40 9.77
N GLU A 60 2.83 9.83 9.82
CA GLU A 60 2.15 10.28 11.05
C GLU A 60 1.54 9.08 11.78
N ILE A 61 1.38 9.16 13.10
CA ILE A 61 0.73 8.10 13.87
C ILE A 61 -0.70 8.55 14.20
N GLY A 62 -1.67 7.73 13.81
CA GLY A 62 -3.09 8.01 13.97
C GLY A 62 -3.87 6.84 14.57
N GLY A 63 -4.97 7.15 15.23
CA GLY A 63 -5.94 6.15 15.70
C GLY A 63 -7.17 6.07 14.81
N ALA A 64 -8.09 5.15 15.13
CA ALA A 64 -9.36 5.02 14.41
C ALA A 64 -10.18 6.32 14.39
N ALA A 65 -10.14 7.12 15.46
CA ALA A 65 -10.82 8.41 15.52
C ALA A 65 -10.27 9.44 14.51
N MET A 66 -8.94 9.44 14.30
CA MET A 66 -8.30 10.30 13.29
C MET A 66 -8.70 9.85 11.88
N TYR A 67 -8.65 8.54 11.60
CA TYR A 67 -9.11 8.00 10.32
C TYR A 67 -10.57 8.38 10.03
N LEU A 68 -11.46 8.23 11.01
CA LEU A 68 -12.87 8.59 10.85
C LEU A 68 -13.06 10.10 10.63
N GLY A 69 -12.36 10.96 11.37
CA GLY A 69 -12.45 12.41 11.19
C GLY A 69 -11.94 12.90 9.83
N GLU A 70 -10.90 12.27 9.28
CA GLU A 70 -10.42 12.54 7.92
C GLU A 70 -11.34 11.93 6.85
N ALA A 71 -11.92 10.75 7.12
CA ALA A 71 -12.86 10.08 6.24
C ALA A 71 -14.17 10.85 6.07
N GLU A 72 -14.69 11.45 7.14
CA GLU A 72 -15.89 12.31 7.09
C GLU A 72 -15.68 13.57 6.24
N GLN A 73 -14.46 14.09 6.20
CA GLN A 73 -14.08 15.26 5.39
C GLN A 73 -13.71 14.88 3.94
N SER A 74 -13.50 13.60 3.66
CA SER A 74 -13.07 13.10 2.36
C SER A 74 -14.26 12.76 1.46
N ASN A 75 -14.22 13.20 0.20
CA ASN A 75 -15.27 12.87 -0.77
C ASN A 75 -15.30 11.40 -1.18
N VAL A 76 -14.17 10.69 -1.03
CA VAL A 76 -14.01 9.29 -1.39
C VAL A 76 -13.17 8.61 -0.31
N ASN A 77 -13.66 7.48 0.20
CA ASN A 77 -12.93 6.60 1.11
C ASN A 77 -12.84 5.21 0.48
N LEU A 78 -11.63 4.66 0.41
CA LEU A 78 -11.38 3.30 -0.10
C LEU A 78 -10.79 2.45 1.03
N PHE A 79 -11.30 1.22 1.16
CA PHE A 79 -10.75 0.19 2.03
C PHE A 79 -10.19 -0.92 1.13
N ILE A 80 -8.88 -1.16 1.23
CA ILE A 80 -8.10 -2.10 0.39
C ILE A 80 -7.43 -3.12 1.31
#